data_AF-A0A951XUY9-F1
#
_entry.id   AF-A0A951XUY9-F1
#
_cell.length_a   1.000
_cell.length_b   1.000
_cell.length_c   1.000
_cell.angle_alpha   90.00
_cell.angle_beta   90.00
_cell.angle_gamma   90.00
#
_symmetry.space_group_name_H-M   'P 1'
#
loop_
_entity.id
_entity.type
_entity.pdbx_description
1 polymer ?
#
loop_
_entity_poly.entity_id
_entity_poly.type
_entity_poly.pdbx_seq_one_letter_code
_entity_poly.pdbx_strand_id
1 'polypeptide(L)'
;MAEPRPARRPGWRPRDLLRLAGSASYDLLRRAYAFALIVLIFWVSFAAMKYLVVSLVAPLETPAQVRAIPSRMDEELLHGRRPDWLGLRSVENPRAPLAYYHRLTSWLPPDNANTCTRSGCHGPLPHANRIEVRAFLNMHAASIHCGVCHMEHERTPLSLTWYDRESGRASEAPVLLRALSLLQELGDPPRADDDARARLSDLLRRAARAADNDAALERSAAHLAAVRAATPSFPRIVREARDVVNTSLRGAYGVKLALKDAAGRPVLAHPGTAAAIERYLREGPRATPEQREALLAAVHPFRRPAAIVCTDCHRKTGGVLDLAAAGYPPSRIQQLQTPAIFQMIEHIGRGADFHMPQIVTTPVEPRAPHTQPAPR
;
A
#
# COMPACT_ATOMS: atom_id res chain seq x y z
N MET A 1 106.28 47.91 -6.44
CA MET A 1 105.02 47.13 -6.42
C MET A 1 104.20 47.67 -5.26
N ALA A 2 103.08 48.35 -5.53
CA ALA A 2 102.23 48.93 -4.50
C ALA A 2 101.22 47.87 -4.03
N GLU A 3 101.28 47.51 -2.76
CA GLU A 3 100.33 46.58 -2.13
C GLU A 3 98.90 47.17 -2.15
N PRO A 4 97.90 46.44 -2.68
CA PRO A 4 96.52 46.89 -2.65
C PRO A 4 95.99 46.88 -1.21
N ARG A 5 95.49 48.04 -0.75
CA ARG A 5 94.83 48.19 0.55
C ARG A 5 93.66 47.19 0.66
N PRO A 6 93.56 46.40 1.74
CA PRO A 6 92.46 45.47 1.93
C PRO A 6 91.14 46.24 2.02
N ALA A 7 90.20 45.89 1.15
CA ALA A 7 88.84 46.42 1.16
C ALA A 7 88.21 46.14 2.54
N ARG A 8 87.86 47.21 3.27
CA ARG A 8 87.13 47.10 4.53
C ARG A 8 85.82 46.38 4.26
N ARG A 9 85.67 45.18 4.83
CA ARG A 9 84.44 44.40 4.75
C ARG A 9 83.30 45.26 5.31
N PRO A 10 82.17 45.43 4.58
CA PRO A 10 81.04 46.16 5.10
C PRO A 10 80.57 45.49 6.38
N GLY A 11 80.72 46.19 7.51
CA GLY A 11 80.25 45.72 8.81
C GLY A 11 78.73 45.61 8.75
N TRP A 12 78.23 44.40 8.98
CA TRP A 12 76.79 44.14 9.01
C TRP A 12 76.16 45.02 10.08
N ARG A 13 75.23 45.89 9.68
CA ARG A 13 74.50 46.69 10.66
C ARG A 13 73.53 45.76 11.35
N PRO A 14 73.36 45.83 12.68
CA PRO A 14 72.44 44.94 13.42
C PRO A 14 70.99 44.95 12.90
N ARG A 15 70.60 46.03 12.19
CA ARG A 15 69.32 46.11 11.47
C ARG A 15 69.19 45.12 10.30
N ASP A 16 70.27 44.79 9.63
CA ASP A 16 70.27 43.85 8.50
C ASP A 16 70.10 42.41 8.99
N LEU A 17 70.71 42.06 10.13
CA LEU A 17 70.51 40.76 10.79
C LEU A 17 69.06 40.57 11.28
N LEU A 18 68.46 41.62 11.86
CA LEU A 18 67.05 41.58 12.28
C LEU A 18 66.09 41.44 11.10
N ARG A 19 66.38 42.09 9.96
CA ARG A 19 65.58 41.92 8.74
C ARG A 19 65.70 40.52 8.16
N LEU A 20 66.91 39.94 8.14
CA LEU A 20 67.14 38.59 7.62
C LEU A 20 66.48 37.53 8.51
N ALA A 21 66.57 37.69 9.84
CA ALA A 21 65.90 36.81 10.80
C ALA A 21 64.36 36.95 10.72
N GLY A 22 63.86 38.17 10.52
CA GLY A 22 62.44 38.44 10.33
C GLY A 22 61.89 37.81 9.06
N SER A 23 62.58 37.95 7.92
CA SER A 23 62.15 37.34 6.65
C SER A 23 62.20 35.81 6.71
N ALA A 24 63.24 35.23 7.31
CA ALA A 24 63.35 33.78 7.49
C ALA A 24 62.24 33.23 8.39
N SER A 25 61.91 33.94 9.48
CA SER A 25 60.82 33.54 10.39
C SER A 25 59.45 33.64 9.72
N TYR A 26 59.22 34.69 8.93
CA TYR A 26 57.98 34.86 8.17
C TYR A 26 57.81 33.77 7.10
N ASP A 27 58.88 33.45 6.36
CA ASP A 27 58.86 32.37 5.36
C ASP A 27 58.62 31.00 6.01
N LEU A 28 59.21 30.74 7.17
CA LEU A 28 58.97 29.51 7.93
C LEU A 28 57.51 29.41 8.39
N LEU A 29 56.96 30.49 8.96
CA LEU A 29 55.54 30.55 9.37
C LEU A 29 54.61 30.33 8.18
N ARG A 30 54.89 30.96 7.03
CA ARG A 30 54.11 30.78 5.80
C ARG A 30 54.13 29.33 5.32
N ARG A 31 55.29 28.68 5.33
CA ARG A 31 55.45 27.27 4.94
C ARG A 31 54.75 26.33 5.92
N ALA A 32 54.88 26.57 7.22
CA ALA A 32 54.19 25.79 8.25
C ALA A 32 52.67 25.91 8.13
N TYR A 33 52.15 27.11 7.89
CA TYR A 33 50.72 27.34 7.64
C TYR A 33 50.23 26.61 6.39
N ALA A 34 50.95 26.72 5.27
CA ALA A 34 50.59 26.02 4.03
C ALA A 34 50.58 24.50 4.21
N PHE A 35 51.57 23.95 4.93
CA PHE A 35 51.63 22.53 5.25
C PHE A 35 50.44 22.08 6.12
N ALA A 36 50.12 22.83 7.18
CA ALA A 36 48.98 22.55 8.04
C ALA A 36 47.65 22.56 7.26
N LEU A 37 47.50 23.52 6.33
CA LEU A 37 46.31 23.60 5.46
C LEU A 37 46.21 22.39 4.53
N ILE A 38 47.32 21.95 3.92
CA ILE A 38 47.35 20.73 3.08
C ILE A 38 46.93 19.49 3.89
N VAL A 39 47.46 19.33 5.10
CA VAL A 39 47.10 18.22 6.00
C VAL A 39 45.61 18.26 6.34
N LEU A 40 45.06 19.45 6.65
CA LEU A 40 43.64 19.62 6.93
C LEU A 40 42.76 19.25 5.72
N ILE A 41 43.10 19.74 4.53
CA ILE A 41 42.36 19.43 3.29
C ILE A 41 42.40 17.93 3.01
N PHE A 42 43.56 17.29 3.17
CA PHE A 42 43.69 15.85 2.99
C PHE A 42 42.84 15.07 3.99
N TRP A 43 42.84 15.46 5.27
CA TRP A 43 42.05 14.82 6.31
C TRP A 43 40.54 14.96 6.05
N VAL A 44 40.05 16.15 5.68
CA VAL A 44 38.64 16.38 5.35
C VAL A 44 38.23 15.56 4.12
N SER A 45 39.08 15.53 3.09
CA SER A 45 38.83 14.74 1.89
C SER A 45 38.77 13.25 2.18
N PHE A 46 39.68 12.75 3.03
CA PHE A 46 39.67 11.37 3.50
C PHE A 46 38.41 11.05 4.32
N ALA A 47 38.00 11.94 5.22
CA ALA A 47 36.79 11.77 6.02
C ALA A 47 35.53 11.74 5.14
N ALA A 48 35.44 12.63 4.15
CA ALA A 48 34.35 12.67 3.18
C ALA A 48 34.31 11.40 2.31
N MET A 49 35.46 10.96 1.80
CA MET A 49 35.57 9.72 1.01
C MET A 49 35.21 8.50 1.85
N LYS A 50 35.71 8.40 3.09
CA LYS A 50 35.37 7.32 4.03
C LYS A 50 33.86 7.32 4.32
N TYR A 51 33.27 8.48 4.57
CA TYR A 51 31.83 8.60 4.77
C TYR A 51 31.05 8.11 3.55
N LEU A 52 31.48 8.49 2.34
CA LEU A 52 30.84 8.09 1.09
C LEU A 52 30.97 6.58 0.85
N VAL A 53 32.15 6.01 1.06
CA VAL A 53 32.38 4.55 0.93
C VAL A 53 31.55 3.78 1.96
N VAL A 54 31.53 4.20 3.22
CA VAL A 54 30.72 3.52 4.25
C VAL A 54 29.22 3.66 3.94
N SER A 55 28.78 4.82 3.46
CA SER A 55 27.36 5.05 3.18
C SER A 55 26.85 4.34 1.92
N LEU A 56 27.73 4.12 0.93
CA LEU A 56 27.36 3.51 -0.36
C LEU A 56 27.68 2.01 -0.44
N VAL A 57 28.77 1.57 0.19
CA VAL A 57 29.32 0.21 0.02
C VAL A 57 29.08 -0.66 1.23
N ALA A 58 29.13 -0.12 2.45
CA ALA A 58 28.83 -0.92 3.62
C ALA A 58 27.31 -1.12 3.69
N PRO A 59 26.80 -2.37 3.68
CA PRO A 59 25.39 -2.61 3.88
C PRO A 59 25.04 -2.06 5.26
N LEU A 60 24.17 -1.06 5.30
CA LEU A 60 23.60 -0.61 6.56
C LEU A 60 22.96 -1.84 7.20
N GLU A 61 23.38 -2.18 8.42
CA GLU A 61 22.70 -3.22 9.17
C GLU A 61 21.23 -2.86 9.20
N THR A 62 20.39 -3.81 8.81
CA THR A 62 18.95 -3.64 8.87
C THR A 62 18.59 -3.24 10.31
N PRO A 63 17.95 -2.08 10.53
CA PRO A 63 17.66 -1.60 11.88
C PRO A 63 16.99 -2.69 12.70
N ALA A 64 17.29 -2.77 14.00
CA ALA A 64 16.75 -3.80 14.87
C ALA A 64 15.20 -3.85 14.80
N GLN A 65 14.56 -2.70 14.57
CA GLN A 65 13.11 -2.59 14.39
C GLN A 65 12.60 -3.35 13.16
N VAL A 66 13.38 -3.43 12.08
CA VAL A 66 13.03 -4.17 10.86
C VAL A 66 13.38 -5.64 11.00
N ARG A 67 14.51 -5.97 11.65
CA ARG A 67 14.88 -7.37 11.97
C ARG A 67 13.89 -8.03 12.95
N ALA A 68 13.28 -7.23 13.82
CA ALA A 68 12.26 -7.67 14.76
C ALA A 68 10.87 -7.83 14.12
N ILE A 69 10.68 -7.46 12.84
CA ILE A 69 9.44 -7.77 12.13
C ILE A 69 9.45 -9.27 11.88
N PRO A 70 8.49 -10.04 12.45
CA PRO A 70 8.48 -11.47 12.27
C PRO A 70 8.31 -11.81 10.79
N SER A 71 9.20 -12.67 10.29
CA SER A 71 9.22 -13.10 8.89
C SER A 71 8.13 -14.12 8.56
N ARG A 72 7.42 -14.61 9.59
CA ARG A 72 6.26 -15.50 9.48
C ARG A 72 5.11 -14.89 10.27
N MET A 73 3.90 -15.00 9.73
CA MET A 73 2.69 -14.76 10.53
C MET A 73 2.46 -15.99 11.40
N ASP A 74 2.63 -15.83 12.70
CA ASP A 74 2.20 -16.80 13.70
C ASP A 74 0.85 -16.38 14.31
N GLU A 75 0.28 -17.28 15.11
CA GLU A 75 -0.99 -17.09 15.78
C GLU A 75 -0.95 -15.88 16.72
N GLU A 76 0.18 -15.67 17.42
CA GLU A 76 0.38 -14.52 18.31
C GLU A 76 0.29 -13.18 17.52
N LEU A 77 0.90 -13.10 16.34
CA LEU A 77 0.80 -11.91 15.49
C LEU A 77 -0.61 -11.65 15.01
N LEU A 78 -1.35 -12.70 14.63
CA LEU A 78 -2.73 -12.58 14.13
C LEU A 78 -3.72 -12.15 15.21
N HIS A 79 -3.42 -12.45 16.48
CA HIS A 79 -4.24 -12.06 17.64
C HIS A 79 -3.76 -10.80 18.36
N GLY A 80 -2.52 -10.33 18.10
CA GLY A 80 -1.96 -9.10 18.68
C GLY A 80 -2.72 -7.83 18.25
N ARG A 81 -2.70 -6.79 19.11
CA ARG A 81 -3.33 -5.50 18.79
C ARG A 81 -2.43 -4.67 17.88
N ARG A 82 -3.05 -3.87 16.98
CA ARG A 82 -2.40 -2.99 15.98
C ARG A 82 -1.15 -2.19 16.45
N PRO A 83 -1.11 -1.55 17.64
CA PRO A 83 0.05 -0.75 18.07
C PRO A 83 1.29 -1.54 18.50
N ASP A 84 1.19 -2.88 18.60
CA ASP A 84 2.27 -3.76 19.05
C ASP A 84 3.18 -4.20 17.88
N TRP A 85 2.74 -3.96 16.63
CA TRP A 85 3.51 -4.30 15.44
C TRP A 85 4.53 -3.20 15.16
N LEU A 86 5.78 -3.42 15.55
CA LEU A 86 6.90 -2.46 15.45
C LEU A 86 7.07 -1.80 14.07
N GLY A 87 6.68 -2.48 12.98
CA GLY A 87 6.69 -1.93 11.62
C GLY A 87 5.61 -0.87 11.33
N LEU A 88 4.47 -0.89 12.04
CA LEU A 88 3.35 0.04 11.86
C LEU A 88 3.53 1.37 12.61
N ARG A 89 4.40 1.44 13.63
CA ARG A 89 4.79 2.72 14.25
C ARG A 89 5.68 3.58 13.35
N SER A 90 6.38 2.97 12.38
CA SER A 90 7.19 3.71 11.40
C SER A 90 6.35 4.61 10.47
N VAL A 91 5.03 4.39 10.42
CA VAL A 91 4.08 5.16 9.62
C VAL A 91 3.52 6.38 10.36
N GLU A 92 3.80 6.53 11.65
CA GLU A 92 3.41 7.71 12.43
C GLU A 92 4.30 8.93 12.10
N ASN A 93 5.51 8.70 11.54
CA ASN A 93 6.41 9.75 11.05
C ASN A 93 7.02 9.38 9.69
N PRO A 94 6.24 9.33 8.60
CA PRO A 94 6.76 8.94 7.30
C PRO A 94 7.67 10.05 6.77
N ARG A 95 8.92 9.71 6.41
CA ARG A 95 9.93 10.66 5.88
C ARG A 95 9.53 11.33 4.55
N ALA A 96 8.44 10.86 3.94
CA ALA A 96 7.76 11.48 2.81
C ALA A 96 6.25 11.23 2.98
N PRO A 97 5.36 12.12 2.53
CA PRO A 97 3.94 11.84 2.56
C PRO A 97 3.68 10.56 1.76
N LEU A 98 3.28 9.48 2.43
CA LEU A 98 2.78 8.29 1.75
C LEU A 98 1.71 8.76 0.77
N ALA A 99 1.92 8.48 -0.52
CA ALA A 99 0.93 8.76 -1.55
C ALA A 99 -0.42 8.19 -1.08
N TYR A 100 -1.49 8.98 -1.24
CA TYR A 100 -2.81 8.73 -0.66
C TYR A 100 -3.32 7.29 -0.88
N TYR A 101 -2.89 6.66 -1.97
CA TYR A 101 -3.24 5.31 -2.41
C TYR A 101 -2.66 4.18 -1.55
N HIS A 102 -1.63 4.44 -0.72
CA HIS A 102 -1.04 3.46 0.20
C HIS A 102 -1.54 3.60 1.64
N ARG A 103 -2.36 4.63 1.93
CA ARG A 103 -2.97 4.81 3.24
C ARG A 103 -4.21 3.92 3.35
N LEU A 104 -4.00 2.65 3.69
CA LEU A 104 -5.05 1.86 4.30
C LEU A 104 -5.27 2.46 5.70
N THR A 105 -6.39 3.17 5.89
CA THR A 105 -6.74 3.80 7.18
C THR A 105 -6.91 2.75 8.27
N SER A 106 -7.33 1.55 7.88
CA SER A 106 -7.38 0.33 8.69
C SER A 106 -6.51 -0.78 8.08
N TRP A 107 -5.95 -1.64 8.93
CA TRP A 107 -5.31 -2.87 8.46
C TRP A 107 -6.35 -3.79 7.82
N LEU A 108 -5.92 -4.76 7.00
CA LEU A 108 -6.82 -5.84 6.57
C LEU A 108 -7.40 -6.49 7.83
N PRO A 109 -8.73 -6.55 8.00
CA PRO A 109 -9.27 -7.25 9.16
C PRO A 109 -8.77 -8.70 9.17
N PRO A 110 -8.82 -9.43 10.28
CA PRO A 110 -8.52 -10.87 10.27
C PRO A 110 -9.57 -11.63 9.45
N ASP A 111 -9.18 -12.77 8.89
CA ASP A 111 -10.06 -13.68 8.16
C ASP A 111 -9.95 -15.06 8.82
N ASN A 112 -10.76 -15.27 9.85
CA ASN A 112 -10.72 -16.45 10.71
C ASN A 112 -11.33 -17.67 10.02
N ALA A 113 -11.88 -17.51 8.83
CA ALA A 113 -12.44 -18.59 8.03
C ALA A 113 -11.51 -19.03 6.89
N ASN A 114 -10.56 -18.20 6.45
CA ASN A 114 -9.64 -18.55 5.38
C ASN A 114 -8.53 -19.52 5.85
N THR A 115 -8.65 -20.79 5.48
CA THR A 115 -7.69 -21.83 5.85
C THR A 115 -6.30 -21.62 5.24
N CYS A 116 -6.20 -20.97 4.07
CA CYS A 116 -4.89 -20.69 3.45
C CYS A 116 -4.03 -19.82 4.37
N THR A 117 -4.62 -18.81 5.01
CA THR A 117 -3.92 -17.93 5.95
C THR A 117 -3.81 -18.53 7.35
N ARG A 118 -4.85 -19.25 7.81
CA ARG A 118 -4.84 -19.88 9.15
C ARG A 118 -3.88 -21.04 9.30
N SER A 119 -3.55 -21.73 8.21
CA SER A 119 -2.54 -22.80 8.23
C SER A 119 -1.13 -22.29 8.56
N GLY A 120 -0.90 -20.97 8.59
CA GLY A 120 0.43 -20.37 8.74
C GLY A 120 1.32 -20.54 7.51
N CYS A 121 0.82 -21.17 6.44
CA CYS A 121 1.57 -21.39 5.21
C CYS A 121 1.61 -20.13 4.31
N HIS A 122 0.57 -19.31 4.35
CA HIS A 122 0.46 -18.08 3.55
C HIS A 122 0.10 -16.87 4.41
N GLY A 123 0.63 -15.70 4.02
CA GLY A 123 0.13 -14.42 4.53
C GLY A 123 -1.19 -14.01 3.85
N PRO A 124 -1.97 -13.09 4.46
CA PRO A 124 -3.21 -12.55 3.91
C PRO A 124 -2.97 -11.57 2.76
N LEU A 125 -1.73 -11.08 2.60
CA LEU A 125 -1.35 -10.17 1.54
C LEU A 125 -0.78 -10.95 0.33
N PRO A 126 -1.22 -10.62 -0.89
CA PRO A 126 -0.68 -11.19 -2.13
C PRO A 126 0.84 -11.00 -2.28
N HIS A 127 1.49 -11.94 -2.99
CA HIS A 127 2.95 -12.03 -3.09
C HIS A 127 3.51 -11.90 -4.52
N ALA A 128 3.05 -10.92 -5.30
CA ALA A 128 3.56 -10.68 -6.66
C ALA A 128 4.96 -10.04 -6.66
N ASN A 129 5.87 -10.46 -7.56
CA ASN A 129 7.25 -9.94 -7.63
C ASN A 129 7.31 -8.42 -7.79
N ARG A 130 6.44 -7.84 -8.63
CA ARG A 130 6.35 -6.40 -8.86
C ARG A 130 5.53 -5.72 -7.76
N ILE A 131 6.05 -4.65 -7.19
CA ILE A 131 5.44 -3.93 -6.07
C ILE A 131 4.12 -3.26 -6.46
N GLU A 132 4.01 -2.81 -7.71
CA GLU A 132 2.82 -2.13 -8.24
C GLU A 132 1.67 -3.13 -8.33
N VAL A 133 1.92 -4.28 -8.97
CA VAL A 133 0.94 -5.38 -9.05
C VAL A 133 0.52 -5.81 -7.66
N ARG A 134 1.47 -5.92 -6.72
CA ARG A 134 1.18 -6.27 -5.33
C ARG A 134 0.28 -5.24 -4.65
N ALA A 135 0.52 -3.95 -4.84
CA ALA A 135 -0.30 -2.88 -4.28
C ALA A 135 -1.76 -2.96 -4.76
N PHE A 136 -1.99 -3.29 -6.04
CA PHE A 136 -3.34 -3.51 -6.56
C PHE A 136 -3.99 -4.79 -6.04
N LEU A 137 -3.23 -5.89 -5.97
CA LEU A 137 -3.73 -7.14 -5.40
C LEU A 137 -4.08 -7.00 -3.91
N ASN A 138 -3.39 -6.14 -3.16
CA ASN A 138 -3.74 -5.86 -1.76
C ASN A 138 -5.18 -5.34 -1.59
N MET A 139 -5.74 -4.66 -2.58
CA MET A 139 -7.15 -4.23 -2.57
C MET A 139 -8.13 -5.41 -2.65
N HIS A 140 -7.70 -6.54 -3.23
CA HIS A 140 -8.51 -7.74 -3.36
C HIS A 140 -8.50 -8.56 -2.07
N ALA A 141 -7.40 -8.53 -1.32
CA ALA A 141 -7.23 -9.29 -0.09
C ALA A 141 -8.35 -9.06 0.95
N ALA A 142 -8.98 -7.88 0.93
CA ALA A 142 -10.09 -7.53 1.82
C ALA A 142 -11.43 -8.15 1.42
N SER A 143 -11.64 -8.45 0.13
CA SER A 143 -12.95 -8.79 -0.45
C SER A 143 -13.00 -10.10 -1.23
N ILE A 144 -11.87 -10.73 -1.52
CA ILE A 144 -11.78 -11.96 -2.32
C ILE A 144 -10.90 -12.98 -1.60
N HIS A 145 -11.36 -14.23 -1.55
CA HIS A 145 -10.63 -15.37 -1.01
C HIS A 145 -9.54 -15.84 -1.97
N CYS A 146 -8.42 -16.32 -1.43
CA CYS A 146 -7.25 -16.76 -2.20
C CYS A 146 -7.59 -17.80 -3.27
N GLY A 147 -8.54 -18.68 -2.97
CA GLY A 147 -9.00 -19.76 -3.85
C GLY A 147 -9.61 -19.24 -5.16
N VAL A 148 -10.22 -18.05 -5.17
CA VAL A 148 -10.78 -17.47 -6.41
C VAL A 148 -9.71 -17.31 -7.48
N CYS A 149 -8.50 -16.88 -7.11
CA CYS A 149 -7.40 -16.65 -8.06
C CYS A 149 -6.50 -17.86 -8.25
N HIS A 150 -6.37 -18.73 -7.24
CA HIS A 150 -5.37 -19.80 -7.21
C HIS A 150 -5.92 -21.21 -7.43
N MET A 151 -7.22 -21.46 -7.23
CA MET A 151 -7.80 -22.79 -7.42
C MET A 151 -8.39 -22.95 -8.81
N GLU A 152 -8.07 -24.07 -9.44
CA GLU A 152 -8.61 -24.47 -10.72
C GLU A 152 -10.12 -24.68 -10.62
N HIS A 153 -10.83 -24.24 -11.66
CA HIS A 153 -12.27 -24.38 -11.74
C HIS A 153 -12.68 -24.42 -13.21
N GLU A 154 -13.58 -25.34 -13.55
CA GLU A 154 -13.97 -25.61 -14.94
C GLU A 154 -14.99 -24.59 -15.48
N ARG A 155 -15.74 -23.90 -14.60
CA ARG A 155 -16.83 -23.01 -15.02
C ARG A 155 -16.36 -21.58 -15.24
N THR A 156 -16.84 -20.98 -16.33
CA THR A 156 -16.72 -19.55 -16.60
C THR A 156 -18.11 -19.02 -17.00
N PRO A 157 -18.69 -18.04 -16.29
CA PRO A 157 -18.13 -17.38 -15.11
C PRO A 157 -17.99 -18.33 -13.90
N LEU A 158 -17.08 -18.00 -13.00
CA LEU A 158 -16.89 -18.71 -11.74
C LEU A 158 -18.18 -18.65 -10.91
N SER A 159 -18.56 -19.76 -10.30
CA SER A 159 -19.65 -19.76 -9.31
C SER A 159 -19.10 -19.24 -7.99
N LEU A 160 -19.58 -18.10 -7.54
CA LEU A 160 -19.10 -17.42 -6.33
C LEU A 160 -20.21 -17.29 -5.29
N THR A 161 -19.79 -17.20 -4.04
CA THR A 161 -20.67 -16.82 -2.93
C THR A 161 -19.92 -15.88 -1.99
N TRP A 162 -20.64 -14.96 -1.36
CA TRP A 162 -20.08 -14.24 -0.22
C TRP A 162 -20.02 -15.17 0.99
N TYR A 163 -19.01 -14.99 1.84
CA TYR A 163 -18.95 -15.62 3.15
C TYR A 163 -18.54 -14.61 4.21
N ASP A 164 -19.07 -14.81 5.41
CA ASP A 164 -18.71 -14.08 6.60
C ASP A 164 -17.33 -14.53 7.11
N ARG A 165 -16.44 -13.57 7.34
CA ARG A 165 -15.01 -13.84 7.59
C ARG A 165 -14.73 -14.42 8.96
N GLU A 166 -15.67 -14.28 9.88
CA GLU A 166 -15.56 -14.79 11.24
C GLU A 166 -16.08 -16.23 11.30
N SER A 167 -17.29 -16.46 10.80
CA SER A 167 -17.96 -17.76 10.86
C SER A 167 -17.64 -18.71 9.68
N GLY A 168 -17.15 -18.18 8.56
CA GLY A 168 -16.95 -18.92 7.32
C GLY A 168 -18.23 -19.32 6.60
N ARG A 169 -19.40 -18.89 7.10
CA ARG A 169 -20.70 -19.26 6.53
C ARG A 169 -21.00 -18.42 5.31
N ALA A 170 -21.73 -19.00 4.36
CA ALA A 170 -22.29 -18.26 3.24
C ALA A 170 -23.10 -17.07 3.76
N SER A 171 -22.95 -15.93 3.09
CA SER A 171 -23.60 -14.67 3.44
C SER A 171 -24.22 -14.06 2.18
N GLU A 172 -25.14 -13.12 2.39
CA GLU A 172 -25.60 -12.23 1.34
C GLU A 172 -24.49 -11.24 0.93
N ALA A 173 -24.75 -10.51 -0.16
CA ALA A 173 -23.90 -9.43 -0.61
C ALA A 173 -23.68 -8.36 0.49
N PRO A 174 -22.49 -7.73 0.52
CA PRO A 174 -22.15 -6.66 1.44
C PRO A 174 -23.27 -5.63 1.61
N VAL A 175 -23.52 -5.24 2.86
CA VAL A 175 -24.46 -4.15 3.18
C VAL A 175 -24.14 -2.88 2.39
N LEU A 176 -22.85 -2.58 2.20
CA LEU A 176 -22.41 -1.40 1.46
C LEU A 176 -22.79 -1.45 -0.04
N LEU A 177 -22.78 -2.63 -0.67
CA LEU A 177 -23.24 -2.78 -2.06
C LEU A 177 -24.76 -2.58 -2.16
N ARG A 178 -25.52 -3.04 -1.15
CA ARG A 178 -26.96 -2.78 -1.07
C ARG A 178 -27.28 -1.31 -0.84
N ALA A 179 -26.49 -0.61 -0.02
CA ALA A 179 -26.61 0.84 0.14
C ALA A 179 -26.36 1.57 -1.19
N LEU A 180 -25.34 1.15 -1.94
CA LEU A 180 -25.07 1.69 -3.28
C LEU A 180 -26.20 1.39 -4.28
N SER A 181 -26.79 0.19 -4.25
CA SER A 181 -27.95 -0.14 -5.09
C SER A 181 -29.12 0.79 -4.80
N LEU A 182 -29.47 0.95 -3.52
CA LEU A 182 -30.54 1.86 -3.10
C LEU A 182 -30.25 3.30 -3.54
N LEU A 183 -29.02 3.78 -3.38
CA LEU A 183 -28.61 5.11 -3.84
C LEU A 183 -28.73 5.32 -5.36
N GLN A 184 -28.63 4.26 -6.16
CA GLN A 184 -28.85 4.32 -7.61
C GLN A 184 -30.34 4.31 -7.94
N GLU A 185 -31.12 3.48 -7.25
CA GLU A 185 -32.59 3.42 -7.39
C GLU A 185 -33.25 4.77 -7.09
N LEU A 186 -32.69 5.54 -6.12
CA LEU A 186 -33.17 6.89 -5.83
C LEU A 186 -33.00 7.87 -7.00
N GLY A 187 -32.02 7.67 -7.89
CA GLY A 187 -31.76 8.54 -9.05
C GLY A 187 -31.06 9.88 -8.74
N ASP A 188 -31.04 10.77 -9.73
CA ASP A 188 -30.55 12.15 -9.62
C ASP A 188 -31.48 13.11 -10.44
N PRO A 189 -32.23 14.02 -9.79
CA PRO A 189 -32.31 14.23 -8.34
C PRO A 189 -32.94 13.02 -7.63
N PRO A 190 -32.55 12.75 -6.38
CA PRO A 190 -33.07 11.62 -5.64
C PRO A 190 -34.56 11.77 -5.34
N ARG A 191 -35.33 10.73 -5.64
CA ARG A 191 -36.76 10.61 -5.31
C ARG A 191 -36.92 9.52 -4.27
N ALA A 192 -37.13 9.92 -3.02
CA ALA A 192 -37.31 8.99 -1.90
C ALA A 192 -38.50 9.44 -1.04
N ASP A 193 -39.14 8.48 -0.38
CA ASP A 193 -39.98 8.72 0.78
C ASP A 193 -39.18 8.54 2.08
N ASP A 194 -39.84 8.73 3.22
CA ASP A 194 -39.19 8.57 4.53
C ASP A 194 -38.80 7.11 4.84
N ASP A 195 -39.41 6.12 4.17
CA ASP A 195 -39.05 4.70 4.30
C ASP A 195 -37.72 4.39 3.61
N ALA A 196 -37.58 4.76 2.34
CA ALA A 196 -36.34 4.60 1.58
C ALA A 196 -35.17 5.34 2.25
N ARG A 197 -35.44 6.52 2.82
CA ARG A 197 -34.47 7.25 3.65
C ARG A 197 -34.09 6.46 4.91
N ALA A 198 -35.05 5.96 5.67
CA ALA A 198 -34.79 5.21 6.91
C ALA A 198 -33.98 3.94 6.61
N ARG A 199 -34.34 3.22 5.55
CA ARG A 199 -33.62 2.05 5.04
C ARG A 199 -32.19 2.39 4.63
N LEU A 200 -31.97 3.51 3.93
CA LEU A 200 -30.61 3.96 3.57
C LEU A 200 -29.78 4.28 4.82
N SER A 201 -30.35 4.99 5.80
CA SER A 201 -29.67 5.29 7.06
C SER A 201 -29.27 4.00 7.82
N ASP A 202 -30.17 3.01 7.92
CA ASP A 202 -29.85 1.71 8.53
C ASP A 202 -28.72 0.97 7.80
N LEU A 203 -28.80 0.90 6.47
CA LEU A 203 -27.77 0.27 5.65
C LEU A 203 -26.39 0.93 5.88
N LEU A 204 -26.33 2.26 5.96
CA LEU A 204 -25.08 2.97 6.22
C LEU A 204 -24.53 2.72 7.62
N ARG A 205 -25.38 2.66 8.67
CA ARG A 205 -24.93 2.30 10.03
C ARG A 205 -24.38 0.88 10.08
N ARG A 206 -25.05 -0.06 9.43
CA ARG A 206 -24.61 -1.46 9.34
C ARG A 206 -23.32 -1.60 8.53
N ALA A 207 -23.20 -0.85 7.43
CA ALA A 207 -21.99 -0.81 6.63
C ALA A 207 -20.82 -0.21 7.41
N ALA A 208 -21.05 0.85 8.22
CA ALA A 208 -20.03 1.42 9.09
C ALA A 208 -19.48 0.38 10.08
N ARG A 209 -20.36 -0.35 10.79
CA ARG A 209 -19.95 -1.43 11.70
C ARG A 209 -19.15 -2.52 11.00
N ALA A 210 -19.57 -2.94 9.81
CA ALA A 210 -18.86 -3.94 9.02
C ALA A 210 -17.50 -3.45 8.49
N ALA A 211 -17.31 -2.14 8.41
CA ALA A 211 -16.09 -1.46 7.95
C ALA A 211 -15.27 -0.88 9.11
N ASP A 212 -15.25 -1.56 10.27
CA ASP A 212 -14.48 -1.16 11.46
C ASP A 212 -14.90 0.23 12.01
N ASN A 213 -16.21 0.45 12.10
CA ASN A 213 -16.83 1.71 12.55
C ASN A 213 -16.36 2.93 11.73
N ASP A 214 -16.45 2.83 10.40
CA ASP A 214 -16.09 3.93 9.49
C ASP A 214 -16.90 5.21 9.83
N ALA A 215 -16.20 6.20 10.39
CA ALA A 215 -16.81 7.42 10.88
C ALA A 215 -17.48 8.27 9.77
N ALA A 216 -17.07 8.14 8.51
CA ALA A 216 -17.72 8.85 7.41
C ALA A 216 -19.09 8.22 7.10
N LEU A 217 -19.17 6.89 7.09
CA LEU A 217 -20.44 6.17 6.96
C LEU A 217 -21.37 6.45 8.15
N GLU A 218 -20.86 6.48 9.38
CA GLU A 218 -21.67 6.81 10.57
C GLU A 218 -22.25 8.23 10.51
N ARG A 219 -21.41 9.23 10.18
CA ARG A 219 -21.87 10.62 10.03
C ARG A 219 -22.90 10.75 8.92
N SER A 220 -22.67 10.13 7.77
CA SER A 220 -23.62 10.14 6.65
C SER A 220 -24.96 9.53 7.07
N ALA A 221 -24.94 8.40 7.79
CA ALA A 221 -26.15 7.78 8.31
C ALA A 221 -26.90 8.68 9.31
N ALA A 222 -26.17 9.38 10.18
CA ALA A 222 -26.75 10.32 11.14
C ALA A 222 -27.39 11.53 10.45
N HIS A 223 -26.74 12.10 9.43
CA HIS A 223 -27.31 13.20 8.63
C HIS A 223 -28.60 12.77 7.92
N LEU A 224 -28.62 11.58 7.32
CA LEU A 224 -29.84 11.03 6.70
C LEU A 224 -30.95 10.80 7.72
N ALA A 225 -30.62 10.34 8.92
CA ALA A 225 -31.61 10.13 9.98
C ALA A 225 -32.26 11.45 10.45
N ALA A 226 -31.50 12.55 10.43
CA ALA A 226 -31.91 13.86 10.95
C ALA A 226 -32.79 14.69 10.00
N VAL A 227 -32.89 14.31 8.72
CA VAL A 227 -33.60 15.08 7.69
C VAL A 227 -34.81 14.29 7.18
N ARG A 228 -35.93 14.95 6.88
CA ARG A 228 -37.10 14.31 6.23
C ARG A 228 -36.92 14.29 4.72
N ALA A 229 -37.40 13.23 4.06
CA ALA A 229 -37.25 13.05 2.62
C ALA A 229 -37.87 14.19 1.79
N ALA A 230 -38.95 14.80 2.29
CA ALA A 230 -39.65 15.91 1.63
C ALA A 230 -38.93 17.28 1.73
N THR A 231 -37.81 17.38 2.44
CA THR A 231 -37.14 18.67 2.66
C THR A 231 -36.18 19.04 1.50
N PRO A 232 -35.95 20.34 1.22
CA PRO A 232 -35.02 20.77 0.18
C PRO A 232 -33.56 20.34 0.39
N SER A 233 -33.17 20.01 1.63
CA SER A 233 -31.81 19.57 1.97
C SER A 233 -31.56 18.08 1.66
N PHE A 234 -32.60 17.27 1.55
CA PHE A 234 -32.48 15.82 1.34
C PHE A 234 -31.69 15.46 0.08
N PRO A 235 -31.92 16.09 -1.10
CA PRO A 235 -31.12 15.81 -2.30
C PRO A 235 -29.62 16.02 -2.13
N ARG A 236 -29.22 17.04 -1.38
CA ARG A 236 -27.80 17.31 -1.10
C ARG A 236 -27.20 16.20 -0.23
N ILE A 237 -27.90 15.79 0.83
CA ILE A 237 -27.43 14.76 1.76
C ILE A 237 -27.32 13.40 1.07
N VAL A 238 -28.25 13.05 0.17
CA VAL A 238 -28.15 11.80 -0.61
C VAL A 238 -26.96 11.81 -1.56
N ARG A 239 -26.63 12.95 -2.19
CA ARG A 239 -25.40 13.08 -3.00
C ARG A 239 -24.14 12.91 -2.15
N GLU A 240 -24.08 13.58 -1.00
CA GLU A 240 -22.97 13.41 -0.04
C GLU A 240 -22.84 11.94 0.41
N ALA A 241 -23.96 11.27 0.71
CA ALA A 241 -23.97 9.85 1.05
C ALA A 241 -23.46 8.97 -0.10
N ARG A 242 -23.81 9.30 -1.35
CA ARG A 242 -23.30 8.61 -2.54
C ARG A 242 -21.78 8.72 -2.66
N ASP A 243 -21.22 9.90 -2.44
CA ASP A 243 -19.77 10.12 -2.47
C ASP A 243 -19.05 9.36 -1.35
N VAL A 244 -19.61 9.40 -0.14
CA VAL A 244 -19.11 8.63 1.01
C VAL A 244 -19.14 7.13 0.72
N VAL A 245 -20.27 6.59 0.24
CA VAL A 245 -20.36 5.17 -0.11
C VAL A 245 -19.34 4.79 -1.18
N ASN A 246 -19.21 5.57 -2.26
CA ASN A 246 -18.26 5.29 -3.32
C ASN A 246 -16.80 5.28 -2.83
N THR A 247 -16.45 6.22 -1.94
CA THR A 247 -15.10 6.30 -1.38
C THR A 247 -14.80 5.21 -0.34
N SER A 248 -15.84 4.64 0.29
CA SER A 248 -15.74 3.49 1.21
C SER A 248 -15.75 2.13 0.50
N LEU A 249 -16.00 2.04 -0.81
CA LEU A 249 -15.93 0.78 -1.60
C LEU A 249 -14.48 0.32 -1.87
N ARG A 250 -13.74 0.08 -0.79
CA ARG A 250 -12.32 -0.33 -0.80
C ARG A 250 -12.12 -1.83 -0.54
N GLY A 251 -13.20 -2.62 -0.56
CA GLY A 251 -13.17 -4.06 -0.34
C GLY A 251 -13.30 -4.50 1.14
N ALA A 252 -13.31 -3.57 2.09
CA ALA A 252 -13.54 -3.89 3.51
C ALA A 252 -15.04 -4.02 3.80
N TYR A 253 -15.61 -5.19 3.51
CA TYR A 253 -17.06 -5.40 3.58
C TYR A 253 -17.55 -6.22 4.78
N GLY A 254 -16.63 -6.70 5.64
CA GLY A 254 -16.92 -7.74 6.65
C GLY A 254 -17.11 -9.15 6.05
N VAL A 255 -17.32 -9.25 4.75
CA VAL A 255 -17.51 -10.50 4.00
C VAL A 255 -16.52 -10.56 2.81
N LYS A 256 -16.26 -11.77 2.30
CA LYS A 256 -15.43 -11.98 1.09
C LYS A 256 -16.12 -12.90 0.08
N LEU A 257 -15.76 -12.77 -1.19
CA LEU A 257 -16.13 -13.69 -2.25
C LEU A 257 -15.23 -14.93 -2.22
N ALA A 258 -15.84 -16.12 -2.22
CA ALA A 258 -15.16 -17.39 -2.41
C ALA A 258 -15.80 -18.17 -3.57
N LEU A 259 -15.06 -19.16 -4.07
CA LEU A 259 -15.64 -20.16 -4.98
C LEU A 259 -16.78 -20.90 -4.26
N LYS A 260 -17.79 -21.31 -5.02
CA LYS A 260 -18.95 -22.05 -4.52
C LYS A 260 -18.84 -23.53 -4.89
N ASP A 261 -19.03 -24.42 -3.91
CA ASP A 261 -19.13 -25.85 -4.16
C ASP A 261 -20.51 -26.24 -4.74
N ALA A 262 -20.68 -27.52 -5.07
CA ALA A 262 -21.94 -28.05 -5.61
C ALA A 262 -23.14 -27.89 -4.65
N ALA A 263 -22.88 -27.83 -3.34
CA ALA A 263 -23.89 -27.64 -2.30
C ALA A 263 -24.17 -26.16 -2.00
N GLY A 264 -23.53 -25.23 -2.71
CA GLY A 264 -23.71 -23.81 -2.48
C GLY A 264 -22.82 -23.20 -1.39
N ARG A 265 -21.90 -23.97 -0.81
CA ARG A 265 -21.05 -23.52 0.30
C ARG A 265 -19.76 -22.86 -0.21
N PRO A 266 -19.17 -21.93 0.56
CA PRO A 266 -17.90 -21.35 0.20
C PRO A 266 -16.76 -22.38 0.30
N VAL A 267 -15.90 -22.41 -0.72
CA VAL A 267 -14.66 -23.19 -0.74
C VAL A 267 -13.55 -22.34 -0.12
N LEU A 268 -13.23 -22.63 1.14
CA LEU A 268 -12.27 -21.84 1.94
C LEU A 268 -10.86 -22.46 2.02
N ALA A 269 -10.71 -23.66 1.49
CA ALA A 269 -9.48 -24.44 1.39
C ALA A 269 -9.57 -25.40 0.20
N HIS A 270 -8.46 -26.01 -0.18
CA HIS A 270 -8.53 -27.18 -1.05
C HIS A 270 -9.32 -28.30 -0.31
N PRO A 271 -10.38 -28.85 -0.90
CA PRO A 271 -11.16 -29.90 -0.23
C PRO A 271 -10.30 -31.12 0.13
N GLY A 272 -10.45 -31.61 1.37
CA GLY A 272 -9.80 -32.85 1.82
C GLY A 272 -8.30 -32.75 2.14
N THR A 273 -7.71 -31.55 2.22
CA THR A 273 -6.25 -31.41 2.38
C THR A 273 -5.76 -31.20 3.81
N ALA A 274 -6.62 -31.28 4.83
CA ALA A 274 -6.24 -31.05 6.23
C ALA A 274 -5.06 -31.93 6.69
N ALA A 275 -5.14 -33.24 6.45
CA ALA A 275 -4.07 -34.17 6.79
C ALA A 275 -2.78 -33.91 5.98
N ALA A 276 -2.91 -33.47 4.73
CA ALA A 276 -1.75 -33.10 3.90
C ALA A 276 -1.06 -31.83 4.43
N ILE A 277 -1.83 -30.85 4.91
CA ILE A 277 -1.30 -29.62 5.55
C ILE A 277 -0.52 -29.98 6.81
N GLU A 278 -1.11 -30.76 7.72
CA GLU A 278 -0.44 -31.20 8.96
C GLU A 278 0.85 -31.95 8.66
N ARG A 279 0.80 -32.85 7.66
CA ARG A 279 1.98 -33.58 7.19
C ARG A 279 3.05 -32.64 6.66
N TYR A 280 2.70 -31.68 5.79
CA TYR A 280 3.64 -30.70 5.26
C TYR A 280 4.26 -29.84 6.37
N LEU A 281 3.48 -29.38 7.34
CA LEU A 281 3.99 -28.59 8.46
C LEU A 281 4.99 -29.37 9.33
N ARG A 282 4.74 -30.67 9.55
CA ARG A 282 5.61 -31.54 10.33
C ARG A 282 6.89 -31.96 9.58
N GLU A 283 6.75 -32.36 8.32
CA GLU A 283 7.83 -32.99 7.54
C GLU A 283 8.57 -32.02 6.61
N GLY A 284 7.89 -30.99 6.12
CA GLY A 284 8.39 -30.04 5.13
C GLY A 284 9.71 -29.34 5.48
N PRO A 285 9.98 -28.93 6.74
CA PRO A 285 11.26 -28.32 7.11
C PRO A 285 12.48 -29.23 6.97
N ARG A 286 12.27 -30.56 6.94
CA ARG A 286 13.34 -31.58 6.85
C ARG A 286 13.34 -32.36 5.53
N ALA A 287 12.35 -32.10 4.68
CA ALA A 287 12.18 -32.80 3.42
C ALA A 287 13.24 -32.38 2.39
N THR A 288 13.65 -33.32 1.52
CA THR A 288 14.42 -32.97 0.31
C THR A 288 13.57 -32.10 -0.63
N PRO A 289 14.17 -31.41 -1.62
CA PRO A 289 13.41 -30.63 -2.59
C PRO A 289 12.26 -31.41 -3.25
N GLU A 290 12.52 -32.66 -3.66
CA GLU A 290 11.55 -33.54 -4.32
C GLU A 290 10.43 -33.98 -3.36
N GLN A 291 10.78 -34.36 -2.14
CA GLN A 291 9.80 -34.68 -1.10
C GLN A 291 8.93 -33.48 -0.75
N ARG A 292 9.54 -32.29 -0.67
CA ARG A 292 8.83 -31.05 -0.38
C ARG A 292 7.86 -30.69 -1.50
N GLU A 293 8.26 -30.87 -2.76
CA GLU A 293 7.38 -30.70 -3.91
C GLU A 293 6.18 -31.65 -3.85
N ALA A 294 6.41 -32.93 -3.55
CA ALA A 294 5.34 -33.91 -3.39
C ALA A 294 4.37 -33.56 -2.23
N LEU A 295 4.90 -33.11 -1.09
CA LEU A 295 4.08 -32.65 0.03
C LEU A 295 3.26 -31.41 -0.35
N LEU A 296 3.86 -30.45 -1.05
CA LEU A 296 3.16 -29.25 -1.52
C LEU A 296 2.07 -29.57 -2.54
N ALA A 297 2.32 -30.52 -3.44
CA ALA A 297 1.32 -30.99 -4.40
C ALA A 297 0.11 -31.62 -3.68
N ALA A 298 0.35 -32.40 -2.63
CA ALA A 298 -0.72 -32.97 -1.81
C ALA A 298 -1.55 -31.91 -1.05
N VAL A 299 -0.93 -30.78 -0.66
CA VAL A 299 -1.65 -29.65 -0.04
C VAL A 299 -2.51 -28.89 -1.05
N HIS A 300 -2.12 -28.88 -2.33
CA HIS A 300 -2.73 -28.07 -3.38
C HIS A 300 -3.20 -28.88 -4.61
N PRO A 301 -4.08 -29.88 -4.45
CA PRO A 301 -4.49 -30.77 -5.53
C PRO A 301 -5.23 -30.07 -6.67
N PHE A 302 -5.80 -28.89 -6.41
CA PHE A 302 -6.55 -28.10 -7.39
C PHE A 302 -5.87 -26.76 -7.67
N ARG A 303 -4.55 -26.65 -7.54
CA ARG A 303 -3.86 -25.38 -7.80
C ARG A 303 -3.78 -25.13 -9.31
N ARG A 304 -4.12 -23.90 -9.73
CA ARG A 304 -3.85 -23.45 -11.09
C ARG A 304 -2.35 -23.35 -11.36
N PRO A 305 -1.89 -23.68 -12.58
CA PRO A 305 -0.51 -23.42 -12.99
C PRO A 305 -0.16 -21.93 -12.91
N ALA A 306 -1.09 -21.06 -13.31
CA ALA A 306 -0.97 -19.61 -13.24
C ALA A 306 -2.17 -18.99 -12.51
N ALA A 307 -1.91 -17.95 -11.71
CA ALA A 307 -2.97 -17.19 -11.06
C ALA A 307 -3.75 -16.35 -12.08
N ILE A 308 -5.03 -16.11 -11.80
CA ILE A 308 -5.88 -15.21 -12.58
C ILE A 308 -5.27 -13.79 -12.61
N VAL A 309 -5.22 -13.15 -13.78
CA VAL A 309 -4.72 -11.78 -13.94
C VAL A 309 -5.85 -10.76 -13.96
N CYS A 310 -5.50 -9.47 -13.85
CA CYS A 310 -6.49 -8.39 -13.71
C CYS A 310 -7.55 -8.40 -14.82
N THR A 311 -7.18 -8.58 -16.10
CA THR A 311 -8.17 -8.56 -17.17
C THR A 311 -9.06 -9.78 -17.22
N ASP A 312 -8.67 -10.92 -16.66
CA ASP A 312 -9.55 -12.09 -16.65
C ASP A 312 -10.83 -11.79 -15.86
N CYS A 313 -10.73 -11.04 -14.75
CA CYS A 313 -11.88 -10.63 -13.93
C CYS A 313 -12.57 -9.34 -14.43
N HIS A 314 -11.78 -8.35 -14.88
CA HIS A 314 -12.25 -6.99 -15.13
C HIS A 314 -12.61 -6.70 -16.59
N ARG A 315 -12.67 -7.71 -17.47
CA ARG A 315 -13.17 -7.55 -18.84
C ARG A 315 -14.66 -7.22 -18.85
N LYS A 316 -15.06 -6.38 -19.81
CA LYS A 316 -16.47 -6.04 -20.06
C LYS A 316 -17.30 -7.24 -20.54
N THR A 317 -16.69 -8.11 -21.34
CA THR A 317 -17.31 -9.33 -21.89
C THR A 317 -16.43 -10.54 -21.64
N GLY A 318 -17.04 -11.67 -21.29
CA GLY A 318 -16.31 -12.93 -21.04
C GLY A 318 -15.37 -12.89 -19.83
N GLY A 319 -15.62 -12.02 -18.86
CA GLY A 319 -14.88 -12.01 -17.59
C GLY A 319 -15.19 -13.26 -16.77
N VAL A 320 -14.21 -13.73 -15.99
CA VAL A 320 -14.36 -14.91 -15.13
C VAL A 320 -15.24 -14.64 -13.91
N LEU A 321 -15.52 -13.38 -13.57
CA LEU A 321 -16.44 -13.01 -12.49
C LEU A 321 -17.74 -12.48 -13.08
N ASP A 322 -18.86 -13.06 -12.66
CA ASP A 322 -20.17 -12.45 -12.83
C ASP A 322 -20.43 -11.48 -11.67
N LEU A 323 -20.03 -10.22 -11.85
CA LEU A 323 -20.19 -9.18 -10.84
C LEU A 323 -21.67 -8.89 -10.54
N ALA A 324 -22.56 -9.03 -11.53
CA ALA A 324 -23.99 -8.81 -11.32
C ALA A 324 -24.57 -9.92 -10.42
N ALA A 325 -24.26 -11.19 -10.70
CA ALA A 325 -24.65 -12.31 -9.86
C ALA A 325 -24.04 -12.23 -8.45
N ALA A 326 -22.85 -11.62 -8.31
CA ALA A 326 -22.24 -11.32 -7.02
C ALA A 326 -22.89 -10.12 -6.27
N GLY A 327 -23.92 -9.50 -6.83
CA GLY A 327 -24.67 -8.42 -6.19
C GLY A 327 -24.04 -7.03 -6.34
N TYR A 328 -23.12 -6.84 -7.28
CA TYR A 328 -22.60 -5.51 -7.59
C TYR A 328 -23.64 -4.72 -8.40
N PRO A 329 -23.94 -3.47 -8.03
CA PRO A 329 -24.89 -2.66 -8.79
C PRO A 329 -24.28 -2.15 -10.11
N PRO A 330 -25.09 -1.84 -11.14
CA PRO A 330 -24.60 -1.57 -12.51
C PRO A 330 -23.50 -0.50 -12.60
N SER A 331 -23.64 0.62 -11.88
CA SER A 331 -22.61 1.67 -11.94
C SER A 331 -21.26 1.20 -11.39
N ARG A 332 -21.27 0.29 -10.40
CA ARG A 332 -20.04 -0.27 -9.85
C ARG A 332 -19.42 -1.30 -10.79
N ILE A 333 -20.23 -2.10 -11.47
CA ILE A 333 -19.75 -3.01 -12.52
C ILE A 333 -19.04 -2.20 -13.60
N GLN A 334 -19.65 -1.12 -14.08
CA GLN A 334 -19.02 -0.23 -15.08
C GLN A 334 -17.68 0.33 -14.59
N GLN A 335 -17.61 0.82 -13.35
CA GLN A 335 -16.35 1.29 -12.75
C GLN A 335 -15.30 0.19 -12.70
N LEU A 336 -15.68 -1.01 -12.24
CA LEU A 336 -14.77 -2.15 -12.12
C LEU A 336 -14.36 -2.73 -13.47
N GLN A 337 -15.10 -2.50 -14.55
CA GLN A 337 -14.76 -2.93 -15.89
C GLN A 337 -14.10 -1.82 -16.73
N THR A 338 -13.83 -0.65 -16.14
CA THR A 338 -13.24 0.48 -16.87
C THR A 338 -11.77 0.16 -17.21
N PRO A 339 -11.40 0.07 -18.50
CA PRO A 339 -10.16 -0.57 -18.92
C PRO A 339 -8.88 0.21 -18.56
N ALA A 340 -8.95 1.54 -18.36
CA ALA A 340 -7.77 2.38 -18.25
C ALA A 340 -6.80 1.94 -17.13
N ILE A 341 -7.31 1.68 -15.93
CA ILE A 341 -6.48 1.29 -14.78
C ILE A 341 -5.88 -0.11 -15.00
N PHE A 342 -6.68 -1.07 -15.47
CA PHE A 342 -6.21 -2.45 -15.65
C PHE A 342 -5.23 -2.59 -16.80
N GLN A 343 -5.43 -1.85 -17.89
CA GLN A 343 -4.48 -1.80 -18.99
C GLN A 343 -3.14 -1.22 -18.52
N MET A 344 -3.15 -0.16 -17.70
CA MET A 344 -1.92 0.39 -17.12
C MET A 344 -1.20 -0.66 -16.25
N ILE A 345 -1.93 -1.36 -15.38
CA ILE A 345 -1.36 -2.41 -14.52
C ILE A 345 -0.78 -3.55 -15.34
N GLU A 346 -1.45 -3.98 -16.42
CA GLU A 346 -0.93 -5.03 -17.29
C GLU A 346 0.31 -4.61 -18.06
N HIS A 347 0.37 -3.36 -18.52
CA HIS A 347 1.59 -2.81 -19.13
C HIS A 347 2.76 -2.88 -18.13
N ILE A 348 2.54 -2.45 -16.89
CA ILE A 348 3.54 -2.57 -15.81
C ILE A 348 3.89 -4.05 -15.58
N GLY A 349 2.90 -4.94 -15.52
CA GLY A 349 3.10 -6.38 -15.32
C GLY A 349 3.99 -7.02 -16.39
N ARG A 350 3.81 -6.60 -17.64
CA ARG A 350 4.60 -7.04 -18.81
C ARG A 350 5.96 -6.35 -18.94
N GLY A 351 6.29 -5.40 -18.07
CA GLY A 351 7.57 -4.69 -18.11
C GLY A 351 7.64 -3.51 -19.07
N ALA A 352 6.49 -3.03 -19.56
CA ALA A 352 6.46 -1.77 -20.28
C ALA A 352 6.61 -0.59 -19.31
N ASP A 353 7.19 0.51 -19.81
CA ASP A 353 7.38 1.73 -19.03
C ASP A 353 6.03 2.31 -18.58
N PHE A 354 5.98 2.71 -17.32
CA PHE A 354 4.80 3.35 -16.75
C PHE A 354 4.80 4.83 -17.10
N HIS A 355 3.91 5.22 -17.99
CA HIS A 355 3.56 6.62 -18.17
C HIS A 355 2.22 6.86 -17.47
N MET A 356 2.17 7.82 -16.53
CA MET A 356 0.86 8.32 -16.11
C MET A 356 0.18 8.87 -17.36
N PRO A 357 -1.04 8.41 -17.70
CA PRO A 357 -1.79 9.06 -18.75
C PRO A 357 -1.81 10.54 -18.42
N GLN A 358 -1.57 11.39 -19.41
CA GLN A 358 -1.78 12.82 -19.23
C GLN A 358 -3.23 12.96 -18.79
N ILE A 359 -3.46 13.06 -17.47
CA ILE A 359 -4.75 13.42 -16.92
C ILE A 359 -4.97 14.77 -17.57
N VAL A 360 -5.89 14.79 -18.54
CA VAL A 360 -6.25 15.99 -19.28
C VAL A 360 -6.47 17.06 -18.23
N THR A 361 -5.47 17.91 -18.03
CA THR A 361 -5.67 19.20 -17.42
C THR A 361 -6.55 19.86 -18.45
N THR A 362 -7.87 19.79 -18.24
CA THR A 362 -8.74 20.81 -18.80
C THR A 362 -8.01 22.11 -18.47
N PRO A 363 -7.64 22.94 -19.47
CA PRO A 363 -6.99 24.19 -19.17
C PRO A 363 -7.83 24.84 -18.09
N VAL A 364 -7.26 25.00 -16.89
CA VAL A 364 -7.95 25.70 -15.82
C VAL A 364 -8.02 27.11 -16.35
N GLU A 365 -9.18 27.47 -16.90
CA GLU A 365 -9.47 28.84 -17.28
C GLU A 365 -9.14 29.67 -16.03
N PRO A 366 -8.19 30.62 -16.12
CA PRO A 366 -7.69 31.31 -14.95
C PRO A 366 -8.87 31.91 -14.20
N ARG A 367 -9.13 31.38 -13.01
CA ARG A 367 -10.22 31.84 -12.16
C ARG A 367 -9.96 33.32 -11.92
N ALA A 368 -10.89 34.18 -12.35
CA ALA A 368 -10.77 35.61 -12.14
C ALA A 368 -10.42 35.87 -10.66
N PRO A 369 -9.46 36.75 -10.37
CA PRO A 369 -9.01 37.00 -9.01
C PRO A 369 -10.22 37.30 -8.13
N HIS A 370 -10.36 36.54 -7.04
CA HIS A 370 -11.35 36.84 -6.01
C HIS A 370 -11.03 38.24 -5.46
N THR A 371 -11.82 39.23 -5.86
CA THR A 371 -11.87 40.51 -5.16
C THR A 371 -12.44 40.24 -3.78
N GLN A 372 -11.56 40.19 -2.78
CA GLN A 372 -12.00 40.24 -1.39
C GLN A 372 -12.78 41.54 -1.20
N PRO A 373 -14.02 41.49 -0.68
CA PRO A 373 -14.71 42.71 -0.29
C PRO A 373 -13.87 43.43 0.77
N ALA A 374 -13.70 44.74 0.60
CA ALA A 374 -12.96 45.56 1.54
C ALA A 374 -13.52 45.38 2.97
N PRO A 375 -12.65 45.31 4.00
CA PRO A 375 -13.11 45.25 5.38
C PRO A 375 -13.97 46.49 5.69
N ARG A 376 -15.12 46.26 6.34
CA ARG A 376 -16.00 47.31 6.84
C ARG A 376 -15.50 47.87 8.16
#